data_AF-A0A975FB37-F1
#
_entry.id   AF-A0A975FB37-F1
#
_cell.length_a   1.000
_cell.length_b   1.000
_cell.length_c   1.000
_cell.angle_alpha   90.00
_cell.angle_beta   90.00
_cell.angle_gamma   90.00
#
_symmetry.space_group_name_H-M   'P 1'
#
loop_
_entity.id
_entity.type
_entity.pdbx_description
1 polymer ?
#
loop_
_entity_poly.entity_id
_entity_poly.type
_entity_poly.pdbx_seq_one_letter_code
_entity_poly.pdbx_strand_id
1 'polypeptide(L)'
;MIFSVKNCSPSQYGDESNEFRALSNLLRSHGDRNNLVFFDKNTIRDIINSPMFCKIDRCIAVDIFDTMSEYQQLLNLFDIIVEIDFCYSGCNIISQGDKSVIKLDTSYFNLFTSVNPVVFLAENSLDIDVYLKMGGFYVKEYGINTRITFDGRSGGGSQVKRIYDSLKNSDLFCLCIVDNDKKHPSGSEGSTSAQFSIHDRGLNGKTFVKILDVHEIECLLPLNIIETVLREENYSSEYIDNYDLLARIARNNPELRLFLDHKNGISLKKAIELDSVYGPFYLDAFNHYNGFKNKDCISEKECSDCGNCLEVKGFGENLLKNFVKHINEVNIKALNVDKGGYPYWIEIGKLVANWGCAFPSRKARS
;
A
#
# COMPACT_ATOMS: atom_id res chain seq x y z
N MET A 1 0.05 12.04 -4.09
CA MET A 1 -0.30 11.65 -5.48
C MET A 1 0.31 12.61 -6.49
N ILE A 2 0.40 12.22 -7.77
CA ILE A 2 0.83 13.10 -8.87
C ILE A 2 -0.37 13.77 -9.54
N PHE A 3 -0.35 15.10 -9.59
CA PHE A 3 -1.29 15.93 -10.33
C PHE A 3 -0.56 16.62 -11.49
N SER A 4 -1.05 16.48 -12.72
CA SER A 4 -0.50 17.13 -13.91
C SER A 4 -1.54 18.07 -14.52
N VAL A 5 -1.25 19.36 -14.48
CA VAL A 5 -2.07 20.42 -15.06
C VAL A 5 -1.79 20.54 -16.56
N LYS A 6 -2.87 20.61 -17.35
CA LYS A 6 -2.84 20.68 -18.82
C LYS A 6 -3.73 21.81 -19.34
N ASN A 7 -3.37 22.29 -20.52
CA ASN A 7 -4.12 23.28 -21.29
C ASN A 7 -4.50 24.53 -20.48
N CYS A 8 -3.62 24.97 -19.59
CA CYS A 8 -3.85 26.08 -18.69
C CYS A 8 -3.12 27.33 -19.18
N SER A 9 -3.87 28.38 -19.47
CA SER A 9 -3.38 29.65 -19.98
C SER A 9 -4.00 30.83 -19.20
N PRO A 10 -3.33 32.00 -19.16
CA PRO A 10 -3.82 33.15 -18.40
C PRO A 10 -5.25 33.61 -18.76
N SER A 11 -5.72 33.34 -19.97
CA SER A 11 -7.10 33.66 -20.37
C SER A 11 -8.16 32.77 -19.73
N GLN A 12 -7.76 31.62 -19.16
CA GLN A 12 -8.67 30.64 -18.55
C GLN A 12 -8.81 30.82 -17.04
N TYR A 13 -7.89 31.52 -16.37
CA TYR A 13 -7.96 31.80 -14.93
C TYR A 13 -7.96 33.30 -14.67
N GLY A 14 -9.13 33.93 -14.88
CA GLY A 14 -9.37 35.32 -14.51
C GLY A 14 -9.37 35.54 -12.99
N ASP A 15 -9.38 36.80 -12.55
CA ASP A 15 -9.37 37.14 -11.14
C ASP A 15 -10.61 36.58 -10.43
N GLU A 16 -10.41 35.95 -9.27
CA GLU A 16 -11.44 35.26 -8.49
C GLU A 16 -12.24 34.14 -9.22
N SER A 17 -11.74 33.64 -10.35
CA SER A 17 -12.35 32.48 -11.03
C SER A 17 -12.20 31.18 -10.23
N ASN A 18 -13.07 30.21 -10.52
CA ASN A 18 -12.95 28.85 -9.97
C ASN A 18 -11.60 28.23 -10.37
N GLU A 19 -11.19 28.47 -11.61
CA GLU A 19 -9.93 28.04 -12.19
C GLU A 19 -8.73 28.62 -11.42
N PHE A 20 -8.77 29.92 -11.07
CA PHE A 20 -7.75 30.54 -10.21
C PHE A 20 -7.69 29.88 -8.83
N ARG A 21 -8.86 29.65 -8.21
CA ARG A 21 -8.95 28.99 -6.90
C ARG A 21 -8.40 27.57 -6.93
N ALA A 22 -8.71 26.80 -7.97
CA ALA A 22 -8.16 25.47 -8.20
C ALA A 22 -6.62 25.50 -8.31
N LEU A 23 -6.07 26.44 -9.08
CA LEU A 23 -4.61 26.61 -9.19
C LEU A 23 -3.96 26.92 -7.85
N SER A 24 -4.50 27.87 -7.09
CA SER A 24 -3.98 28.19 -5.74
C SER A 24 -4.05 26.99 -4.80
N ASN A 25 -5.13 26.20 -4.82
CA ASN A 25 -5.24 24.98 -4.02
C ASN A 25 -4.20 23.92 -4.42
N LEU A 26 -3.99 23.71 -5.72
CA LEU A 26 -2.98 22.78 -6.22
C LEU A 26 -1.57 23.21 -5.82
N LEU A 27 -1.22 24.49 -6.00
CA LEU A 27 0.07 25.03 -5.55
C LEU A 27 0.26 24.80 -4.05
N ARG A 28 -0.73 25.14 -3.23
CA ARG A 28 -0.65 24.95 -1.77
C ARG A 28 -0.51 23.49 -1.37
N SER A 29 -1.23 22.57 -2.02
CA SER A 29 -1.06 21.13 -1.81
C SER A 29 0.38 20.65 -2.00
N HIS A 30 1.06 21.20 -3.02
CA HIS A 30 2.48 20.94 -3.24
C HIS A 30 3.35 21.53 -2.15
N GLY A 31 3.08 22.78 -1.76
CA GLY A 31 3.79 23.47 -0.67
C GLY A 31 3.66 22.77 0.67
N ASP A 32 2.45 22.30 0.99
CA ASP A 32 2.07 21.57 2.21
C ASP A 32 2.57 20.12 2.21
N ARG A 33 3.17 19.66 1.10
CA ARG A 33 3.73 18.31 0.94
C ARG A 33 2.66 17.21 1.03
N ASN A 34 1.47 17.53 0.52
CA ASN A 34 0.37 16.58 0.36
C ASN A 34 0.48 15.84 -0.96
N ASN A 35 0.79 16.55 -2.06
CA ASN A 35 0.83 16.01 -3.41
C ASN A 35 1.99 16.58 -4.22
N LEU A 36 2.35 15.92 -5.32
CA LEU A 36 3.22 16.46 -6.35
C LEU A 36 2.37 17.10 -7.43
N VAL A 37 2.72 18.32 -7.87
CA VAL A 37 1.95 19.07 -8.86
C VAL A 37 2.88 19.50 -9.98
N PHE A 38 2.45 19.22 -11.20
CA PHE A 38 3.21 19.45 -12.42
C PHE A 38 2.46 20.40 -13.34
N PHE A 39 3.20 21.36 -13.86
CA PHE A 39 2.76 22.29 -14.88
C PHE A 39 3.72 22.18 -16.07
N ASP A 40 3.26 22.55 -17.27
CA ASP A 40 4.21 22.83 -18.32
C ASP A 40 5.00 24.12 -18.01
N LYS A 41 6.11 24.27 -18.74
CA LYS A 41 7.11 25.30 -18.48
C LYS A 41 6.57 26.72 -18.69
N ASN A 42 5.59 26.90 -19.57
CA ASN A 42 5.05 28.22 -19.87
C ASN A 42 4.03 28.60 -18.80
N THR A 43 3.08 27.71 -18.49
CA THR A 43 2.08 27.95 -17.45
C THR A 43 2.71 28.30 -16.10
N ILE A 44 3.74 27.55 -15.66
CA ILE A 44 4.36 27.85 -14.36
C ILE A 44 5.10 29.20 -14.34
N ARG A 45 5.69 29.62 -15.45
CA ARG A 45 6.32 30.95 -15.57
C ARG A 45 5.30 32.06 -15.54
N ASP A 46 4.15 31.85 -16.18
CA ASP A 46 3.05 32.81 -16.16
C ASP A 46 2.52 32.98 -14.74
N ILE A 47 2.37 31.88 -13.98
CA ILE A 47 2.01 31.92 -12.56
C ILE A 47 3.05 32.70 -11.74
N ILE A 48 4.35 32.42 -11.92
CA ILE A 48 5.44 33.10 -11.19
C ILE A 48 5.44 34.61 -11.45
N ASN A 49 5.18 35.04 -12.67
CA ASN A 49 5.23 36.46 -13.05
C ASN A 49 3.90 37.20 -12.84
N SER A 50 2.81 36.46 -12.57
CA SER A 50 1.49 37.05 -12.44
C SER A 50 1.32 37.77 -11.09
N PRO A 51 0.81 39.03 -11.10
CA PRO A 51 0.49 39.75 -9.88
C PRO A 51 -0.76 39.17 -9.17
N MET A 52 -1.56 38.35 -9.85
CA MET A 52 -2.81 37.78 -9.31
C MET A 52 -2.55 36.76 -8.20
N PHE A 53 -1.46 35.99 -8.32
CA PHE A 53 -1.09 35.03 -7.28
C PHE A 53 -0.49 35.75 -6.08
N CYS A 54 -0.76 35.24 -4.87
CA CYS A 54 -0.12 35.80 -3.69
C CYS A 54 1.39 35.45 -3.67
N LYS A 55 2.15 36.12 -2.79
CA LYS A 55 3.60 35.86 -2.64
C LYS A 55 3.89 34.39 -2.33
N ILE A 56 3.06 33.75 -1.52
CA ILE A 56 3.23 32.35 -1.11
C ILE A 56 3.08 31.42 -2.32
N ASP A 57 1.98 31.56 -3.07
CA ASP A 57 1.70 30.73 -4.25
C ASP A 57 2.80 30.88 -5.31
N ARG A 58 3.31 32.11 -5.54
CA ARG A 58 4.46 32.34 -6.42
C ARG A 58 5.75 31.69 -5.92
N CYS A 59 6.04 31.73 -4.62
CA CYS A 59 7.21 31.06 -4.06
C CYS A 59 7.14 29.54 -4.25
N ILE A 60 5.94 28.94 -4.11
CA ILE A 60 5.75 27.51 -4.38
C ILE A 60 5.92 27.22 -5.88
N ALA A 61 5.40 28.09 -6.75
CA ALA A 61 5.57 27.94 -8.19
C ALA A 61 7.06 27.97 -8.61
N VAL A 62 7.89 28.81 -7.96
CA VAL A 62 9.35 28.81 -8.15
C VAL A 62 9.95 27.47 -7.68
N ASP A 63 9.55 26.93 -6.52
CA ASP A 63 10.02 25.62 -6.03
C ASP A 63 9.72 24.50 -7.04
N ILE A 64 8.51 24.50 -7.60
CA ILE A 64 8.09 23.56 -8.65
C ILE A 64 8.95 23.74 -9.90
N PHE A 65 9.13 24.99 -10.37
CA PHE A 65 9.90 25.29 -11.58
C PHE A 65 11.36 24.83 -11.47
N ASP A 66 12.01 25.11 -10.34
CA ASP A 66 13.41 24.76 -10.08
C ASP A 66 13.65 23.24 -10.06
N THR A 67 12.61 22.46 -9.78
CA THR A 67 12.71 21.01 -9.58
C THR A 67 12.06 20.19 -10.70
N MET A 68 11.52 20.85 -11.74
CA MET A 68 10.83 20.19 -12.87
C MET A 68 11.65 19.07 -13.53
N SER A 69 12.96 19.25 -13.71
CA SER A 69 13.81 18.27 -14.40
C SER A 69 14.00 16.99 -13.60
N GLU A 70 14.11 17.09 -12.28
CA GLU A 70 14.22 15.92 -11.39
C GLU A 70 12.93 15.09 -11.43
N TYR A 71 11.80 15.77 -11.61
CA TYR A 71 10.49 15.14 -11.43
C TYR A 71 9.80 14.69 -12.71
N GLN A 72 10.24 15.14 -13.88
CA GLN A 72 9.82 14.50 -15.13
C GLN A 72 10.15 12.99 -15.14
N GLN A 73 11.22 12.58 -14.46
CA GLN A 73 11.55 11.17 -14.29
C GLN A 73 10.49 10.41 -13.46
N LEU A 74 9.88 11.06 -12.46
CA LEU A 74 8.82 10.46 -11.64
C LEU A 74 7.58 10.13 -12.45
N LEU A 75 7.22 10.99 -13.41
CA LEU A 75 6.09 10.73 -14.30
C LEU A 75 6.26 9.43 -15.09
N ASN A 76 7.48 8.94 -15.30
CA ASN A 76 7.76 7.68 -16.00
C ASN A 76 7.78 6.46 -15.08
N LEU A 77 8.02 6.66 -13.78
CA LEU A 77 8.10 5.56 -12.80
C LEU A 77 6.73 5.17 -12.24
N PHE A 78 5.80 6.11 -12.25
CA PHE A 78 4.48 5.95 -11.68
C PHE A 78 3.43 5.63 -12.74
N ASP A 79 2.56 4.69 -12.38
CA ASP A 79 1.54 4.12 -13.26
C ASP A 79 0.21 4.88 -13.13
N ILE A 80 0.05 5.72 -12.10
CA ILE A 80 -1.19 6.46 -11.84
C ILE A 80 -0.90 7.95 -11.76
N ILE A 81 -1.57 8.73 -12.61
CA ILE A 81 -1.46 10.18 -12.67
C ILE A 81 -2.85 10.78 -12.72
N VAL A 82 -3.06 11.90 -12.02
CA VAL A 82 -4.27 12.71 -12.19
C VAL A 82 -3.97 13.81 -13.20
N GLU A 83 -4.69 13.84 -14.31
CA GLU A 83 -4.62 14.92 -15.29
C GLU A 83 -5.74 15.93 -15.01
N ILE A 84 -5.35 17.19 -14.86
CA ILE A 84 -6.26 18.31 -14.61
C ILE A 84 -6.28 19.17 -15.87
N ASP A 85 -7.33 19.03 -16.66
CA ASP A 85 -7.42 19.67 -17.98
C ASP A 85 -8.45 20.81 -17.95
N PHE A 86 -7.98 22.03 -18.20
CA PHE A 86 -8.78 23.26 -18.18
C PHE A 86 -9.75 23.37 -19.37
N CYS A 87 -9.64 22.48 -20.36
CA CYS A 87 -10.55 22.37 -21.49
C CYS A 87 -11.50 21.16 -21.38
N TYR A 88 -11.50 20.47 -20.25
CA TYR A 88 -12.28 19.25 -20.02
C TYR A 88 -13.35 19.47 -18.95
N SER A 89 -14.44 18.70 -19.03
CA SER A 89 -15.52 18.70 -18.04
C SER A 89 -15.86 17.26 -17.65
N GLY A 90 -15.89 16.98 -16.35
CA GLY A 90 -16.23 15.67 -15.80
C GLY A 90 -15.04 14.89 -15.23
N CYS A 91 -15.22 13.58 -15.11
CA CYS A 91 -14.24 12.64 -14.56
C CYS A 91 -14.20 11.40 -15.46
N ASN A 92 -13.02 11.01 -15.92
CA ASN A 92 -12.84 9.80 -16.71
C ASN A 92 -11.48 9.15 -16.42
N ILE A 93 -11.38 7.84 -16.62
CA ILE A 93 -10.13 7.10 -16.56
C ILE A 93 -9.70 6.77 -17.98
N ILE A 94 -8.46 7.13 -18.32
CA ILE A 94 -7.87 6.89 -19.64
C ILE A 94 -6.65 5.99 -19.46
N SER A 95 -6.61 4.87 -20.16
CA SER A 95 -5.40 4.05 -20.26
C SER A 95 -4.45 4.63 -21.31
N GLN A 96 -3.22 4.90 -20.92
CA GLN A 96 -2.14 5.38 -21.78
C GLN A 96 -0.95 4.42 -21.67
N GLY A 97 -0.94 3.37 -22.50
CA GLY A 97 0.00 2.26 -22.34
C GLY A 97 -0.22 1.58 -20.99
N ASP A 98 0.86 1.44 -20.21
CA ASP A 98 0.82 0.84 -18.87
C ASP A 98 0.35 1.82 -17.77
N LYS A 99 0.04 3.07 -18.13
CA LYS A 99 -0.40 4.10 -17.17
C LYS A 99 -1.92 4.27 -17.19
N SER A 100 -2.49 4.49 -16.02
CA SER A 100 -3.85 4.94 -15.81
C SER A 100 -3.87 6.43 -15.49
N VAL A 101 -4.56 7.21 -16.31
CA VAL A 101 -4.73 8.65 -16.13
C VAL A 101 -6.15 8.94 -15.65
N ILE A 102 -6.28 9.48 -14.44
CA ILE A 102 -7.55 9.97 -13.91
C ILE A 102 -7.70 11.42 -14.40
N LYS A 103 -8.50 11.62 -15.43
CA LYS A 103 -8.75 12.94 -16.01
C LYS A 103 -9.90 13.63 -15.29
N LEU A 104 -9.64 14.80 -14.73
CA LEU A 104 -10.59 15.60 -13.97
C LEU A 104 -10.69 17.02 -14.55
N ASP A 105 -11.87 17.61 -14.41
CA ASP A 105 -12.07 19.04 -14.57
C ASP A 105 -11.47 19.84 -13.41
N THR A 106 -11.28 21.14 -13.64
CA THR A 106 -10.69 22.06 -12.66
C THR A 106 -11.59 22.31 -11.46
N SER A 107 -12.91 22.20 -11.62
CA SER A 107 -13.88 22.55 -10.58
C SER A 107 -13.82 21.60 -9.38
N TYR A 108 -13.38 20.36 -9.59
CA TYR A 108 -13.07 19.41 -8.52
C TYR A 108 -12.10 19.99 -7.48
N PHE A 109 -11.15 20.82 -7.92
CA PHE A 109 -10.11 21.39 -7.08
C PHE A 109 -10.47 22.73 -6.42
N ASN A 110 -11.73 23.18 -6.53
CA ASN A 110 -12.19 24.40 -5.86
C ASN A 110 -12.21 24.26 -4.33
N LEU A 111 -12.47 23.05 -3.82
CA LEU A 111 -12.48 22.77 -2.39
C LEU A 111 -11.08 22.38 -1.92
N PHE A 112 -10.62 22.96 -0.81
CA PHE A 112 -9.31 22.63 -0.25
C PHE A 112 -9.19 21.15 0.14
N THR A 113 -10.28 20.49 0.52
CA THR A 113 -10.30 19.06 0.86
C THR A 113 -9.93 18.14 -0.30
N SER A 114 -10.16 18.56 -1.55
CA SER A 114 -9.83 17.79 -2.76
C SER A 114 -8.33 17.65 -3.00
N VAL A 115 -7.52 18.52 -2.38
CA VAL A 115 -6.06 18.56 -2.49
C VAL A 115 -5.35 18.11 -1.20
N ASN A 116 -6.09 17.57 -0.24
CA ASN A 116 -5.51 16.92 0.92
C ASN A 116 -4.73 15.65 0.50
N PRO A 117 -3.94 15.05 1.42
CA PRO A 117 -3.38 13.74 1.19
C PRO A 117 -4.47 12.72 0.83
N VAL A 118 -4.12 11.76 -0.02
CA VAL A 118 -4.99 10.63 -0.34
C VAL A 118 -5.40 9.91 0.95
N VAL A 119 -6.65 9.47 1.04
CA VAL A 119 -7.11 8.63 2.15
C VAL A 119 -6.53 7.22 1.96
N PHE A 120 -5.80 6.72 2.96
CA PHE A 120 -5.36 5.32 2.98
C PHE A 120 -6.25 4.53 3.94
N LEU A 121 -7.09 3.66 3.38
CA LEU A 121 -7.96 2.75 4.12
C LEU A 121 -7.35 1.34 4.16
N ALA A 122 -7.19 0.78 5.36
CA ALA A 122 -6.88 -0.63 5.58
C ALA A 122 -7.75 -1.18 6.73
N GLU A 123 -7.63 -2.46 7.10
CA GLU A 123 -8.46 -3.02 8.16
C GLU A 123 -8.22 -2.35 9.51
N ASN A 124 -6.95 -2.12 9.86
CA ASN A 124 -6.56 -1.41 11.06
C ASN A 124 -5.37 -0.45 10.84
N SER A 125 -5.00 0.31 11.87
CA SER A 125 -3.93 1.31 11.77
C SER A 125 -2.52 0.71 11.69
N LEU A 126 -2.29 -0.48 12.27
CA LEU A 126 -0.99 -1.15 12.20
C LEU A 126 -0.72 -1.65 10.77
N ASP A 127 -1.75 -2.09 10.05
CA ASP A 127 -1.62 -2.47 8.64
C ASP A 127 -1.15 -1.28 7.80
N ILE A 128 -1.76 -0.12 8.03
CA ILE A 128 -1.38 1.14 7.38
C ILE A 128 0.10 1.44 7.64
N ASP A 129 0.56 1.33 8.88
CA ASP A 129 1.96 1.59 9.23
C ASP A 129 2.92 0.66 8.46
N VAL A 130 2.59 -0.63 8.35
CA VAL A 130 3.39 -1.60 7.58
C VAL A 130 3.38 -1.25 6.09
N TYR A 131 2.22 -0.96 5.49
CA TYR A 131 2.15 -0.58 4.08
C TYR A 131 2.89 0.73 3.78
N LEU A 132 2.84 1.72 4.68
CA LEU A 132 3.63 2.94 4.57
C LEU A 132 5.13 2.65 4.63
N LYS A 133 5.56 1.68 5.45
CA LYS A 133 6.95 1.19 5.45
C LYS A 133 7.33 0.51 4.14
N MET A 134 6.45 -0.29 3.55
CA MET A 134 6.67 -0.89 2.23
C MET A 134 6.84 0.19 1.15
N GLY A 135 6.00 1.24 1.17
CA GLY A 135 6.14 2.37 0.28
C GLY A 135 7.48 3.10 0.48
N GLY A 136 7.87 3.35 1.73
CA GLY A 136 9.15 3.98 2.03
C GLY A 136 10.33 3.14 1.54
N PHE A 137 10.23 1.82 1.66
CA PHE A 137 11.23 0.86 1.19
C PHE A 137 11.37 0.96 -0.32
N TYR A 138 10.27 0.88 -1.07
CA TYR A 138 10.26 1.03 -2.53
C TYR A 138 10.92 2.34 -2.98
N VAL A 139 10.52 3.47 -2.41
CA VAL A 139 11.08 4.78 -2.77
C VAL A 139 12.59 4.82 -2.55
N LYS A 140 13.11 4.14 -1.52
CA LYS A 140 14.55 4.11 -1.22
C LYS A 140 15.31 3.14 -2.09
N GLU A 141 14.76 1.95 -2.30
CA GLU A 141 15.33 0.90 -3.15
C GLU A 141 15.57 1.41 -4.57
N TYR A 142 14.61 2.16 -5.13
CA TYR A 142 14.72 2.73 -6.48
C TYR A 142 15.32 4.15 -6.53
N GLY A 143 15.89 4.64 -5.41
CA GLY A 143 16.54 5.95 -5.37
C GLY A 143 15.61 7.14 -5.66
N ILE A 144 14.30 6.97 -5.46
CA ILE A 144 13.28 7.96 -5.75
C ILE A 144 13.31 9.06 -4.68
N ASN A 145 13.47 10.31 -5.10
CA ASN A 145 13.52 11.45 -4.19
C ASN A 145 12.12 11.99 -3.86
N THR A 146 11.31 11.19 -3.16
CA THR A 146 9.98 11.58 -2.68
C THR A 146 9.78 11.19 -1.23
N ARG A 147 8.77 11.79 -0.58
CA ARG A 147 8.18 11.26 0.65
C ARG A 147 6.82 10.64 0.32
N ILE A 148 6.29 9.88 1.28
CA ILE A 148 4.95 9.31 1.21
C ILE A 148 4.08 10.01 2.26
N THR A 149 2.92 10.49 1.82
CA THR A 149 1.95 11.19 2.66
C THR A 149 0.56 10.63 2.36
N PHE A 150 -0.18 10.29 3.42
CA PHE A 150 -1.57 9.83 3.36
C PHE A 150 -2.34 10.35 4.58
N ASP A 151 -3.67 10.41 4.45
CA ASP A 151 -4.63 10.48 5.55
C ASP A 151 -5.06 9.04 5.91
N GLY A 152 -4.38 8.43 6.88
CA GLY A 152 -4.63 7.04 7.27
C GLY A 152 -5.95 6.87 8.04
N ARG A 153 -6.79 5.92 7.61
CA ARG A 153 -8.07 5.60 8.25
C ARG A 153 -8.21 4.11 8.49
N SER A 154 -8.42 3.75 9.75
CA SER A 154 -8.74 2.37 10.14
C SER A 154 -10.15 2.01 9.71
N GLY A 155 -10.29 0.88 9.04
CA GLY A 155 -11.56 0.34 8.58
C GLY A 155 -12.33 -0.42 9.65
N GLY A 156 -11.70 -0.80 10.76
CA GLY A 156 -12.34 -1.56 11.84
C GLY A 156 -12.66 -3.02 11.47
N GLY A 157 -11.77 -3.66 10.71
CA GLY A 157 -11.95 -5.04 10.21
C GLY A 157 -13.16 -5.14 9.28
N SER A 158 -14.22 -5.83 9.72
CA SER A 158 -15.45 -6.04 8.92
C SER A 158 -16.16 -4.79 8.40
N GLN A 159 -15.82 -3.59 8.88
CA GLN A 159 -16.45 -2.32 8.47
C GLN A 159 -15.73 -1.61 7.31
N VAL A 160 -14.61 -2.15 6.81
CA VAL A 160 -13.80 -1.54 5.75
C VAL A 160 -14.64 -1.25 4.50
N LYS A 161 -15.45 -2.21 4.03
CA LYS A 161 -16.29 -2.01 2.83
C LYS A 161 -17.25 -0.84 2.97
N ARG A 162 -17.91 -0.72 4.13
CA ARG A 162 -18.86 0.37 4.41
C ARG A 162 -18.17 1.73 4.37
N ILE A 163 -16.97 1.83 4.93
CA ILE A 163 -16.18 3.07 4.92
C ILE A 163 -15.70 3.37 3.50
N TYR A 164 -15.24 2.35 2.77
CA TYR A 164 -14.86 2.47 1.36
C TYR A 164 -16.01 3.02 0.51
N ASP A 165 -17.24 2.51 0.67
CA ASP A 165 -18.40 2.99 -0.10
C ASP A 165 -18.75 4.45 0.22
N SER A 166 -18.61 4.85 1.48
CA SER A 166 -18.75 6.26 1.87
C SER A 166 -17.70 7.14 1.19
N LEU A 167 -16.44 6.69 1.14
CA LEU A 167 -15.35 7.40 0.48
C LEU A 167 -15.51 7.44 -1.04
N LYS A 168 -15.97 6.35 -1.66
CA LYS A 168 -16.25 6.25 -3.09
C LYS A 168 -17.31 7.26 -3.55
N ASN A 169 -18.30 7.53 -2.71
CA ASN A 169 -19.33 8.53 -2.95
C ASN A 169 -18.92 9.95 -2.53
N SER A 170 -17.70 10.12 -2.01
CA SER A 170 -17.15 11.42 -1.62
C SER A 170 -16.24 12.01 -2.71
N ASP A 171 -15.85 13.26 -2.55
CA ASP A 171 -14.85 13.93 -3.40
C ASP A 171 -13.42 13.77 -2.88
N LEU A 172 -13.08 12.57 -2.40
CA LEU A 172 -11.74 12.25 -1.92
C LEU A 172 -11.09 11.17 -2.78
N PHE A 173 -9.79 11.29 -2.96
CA PHE A 173 -8.98 10.18 -3.45
C PHE A 173 -8.78 9.15 -2.35
N CYS A 174 -8.92 7.86 -2.68
CA CYS A 174 -8.76 6.79 -1.70
C CYS A 174 -7.98 5.60 -2.27
N LEU A 175 -6.93 5.20 -1.57
CA LEU A 175 -6.30 3.90 -1.73
C LEU A 175 -6.80 2.99 -0.61
N CYS A 176 -7.37 1.84 -0.96
CA CYS A 176 -7.78 0.81 -0.03
C CYS A 176 -6.96 -0.46 -0.27
N ILE A 177 -6.36 -1.01 0.78
CA ILE A 177 -5.67 -2.30 0.74
C ILE A 177 -6.27 -3.21 1.81
N VAL A 178 -6.66 -4.41 1.40
CA VAL A 178 -7.23 -5.44 2.28
C VAL A 178 -6.53 -6.75 1.95
N ASP A 179 -6.19 -7.55 2.96
CA ASP A 179 -5.87 -8.95 2.76
C ASP A 179 -7.13 -9.75 2.38
N ASN A 180 -6.95 -10.98 1.89
CA ASN A 180 -8.09 -11.78 1.45
C ASN A 180 -8.48 -12.89 2.42
N ASP A 181 -7.83 -12.99 3.59
CA ASP A 181 -8.10 -14.01 4.61
C ASP A 181 -8.01 -15.44 4.08
N LYS A 182 -7.38 -15.66 2.93
CA LYS A 182 -7.42 -16.94 2.23
C LYS A 182 -6.54 -17.95 2.97
N LYS A 183 -7.12 -19.11 3.25
CA LYS A 183 -6.46 -20.20 4.02
C LYS A 183 -5.81 -21.26 3.14
N HIS A 184 -5.88 -21.10 1.82
CA HIS A 184 -5.36 -22.06 0.84
C HIS A 184 -5.30 -21.40 -0.55
N PRO A 185 -4.27 -21.60 -1.39
CA PRO A 185 -4.15 -20.93 -2.69
C PRO A 185 -5.34 -21.17 -3.63
N SER A 186 -5.97 -22.34 -3.58
CA SER A 186 -7.21 -22.66 -4.32
C SER A 186 -8.51 -22.44 -3.51
N GLY A 187 -8.40 -21.91 -2.29
CA GLY A 187 -9.53 -21.65 -1.41
C GLY A 187 -10.33 -20.41 -1.80
N SER A 188 -11.54 -20.29 -1.25
CA SER A 188 -12.32 -19.06 -1.37
C SER A 188 -11.71 -17.92 -0.56
N GLU A 189 -11.97 -16.69 -1.01
CA GLU A 189 -11.71 -15.48 -0.23
C GLU A 189 -12.49 -15.49 1.09
N GLY A 190 -11.94 -14.84 2.13
CA GLY A 190 -12.61 -14.67 3.41
C GLY A 190 -13.58 -13.49 3.43
N SER A 191 -14.13 -13.23 4.62
CA SER A 191 -15.35 -12.44 4.77
C SER A 191 -15.18 -10.94 4.46
N THR A 192 -14.00 -10.36 4.65
CA THR A 192 -13.79 -8.93 4.39
C THR A 192 -13.64 -8.67 2.89
N SER A 193 -12.71 -9.36 2.23
CA SER A 193 -12.45 -9.20 0.80
C SER A 193 -13.64 -9.60 -0.08
N ALA A 194 -14.40 -10.63 0.30
CA ALA A 194 -15.58 -11.08 -0.43
C ALA A 194 -16.70 -10.02 -0.53
N GLN A 195 -16.69 -9.00 0.33
CA GLN A 195 -17.66 -7.89 0.26
C GLN A 195 -17.37 -6.91 -0.88
N PHE A 196 -16.15 -6.92 -1.43
CA PHE A 196 -15.76 -6.07 -2.56
C PHE A 196 -16.15 -6.72 -3.88
N SER A 197 -17.02 -6.05 -4.63
CA SER A 197 -17.45 -6.51 -5.94
C SER A 197 -16.29 -6.45 -6.95
N ILE A 198 -16.44 -7.16 -8.08
CA ILE A 198 -15.47 -7.10 -9.19
C ILE A 198 -15.26 -5.64 -9.66
N HIS A 199 -16.31 -4.81 -9.62
CA HIS A 199 -16.23 -3.40 -10.00
C HIS A 199 -15.57 -2.49 -8.96
N ASP A 200 -15.44 -2.94 -7.71
CA ASP A 200 -14.70 -2.20 -6.67
C ASP A 200 -13.20 -2.45 -6.77
N ARG A 201 -12.80 -3.61 -7.33
CA ARG A 201 -11.41 -4.04 -7.39
C ARG A 201 -10.65 -3.31 -8.49
N GLY A 202 -9.51 -2.73 -8.13
CA GLY A 202 -8.73 -1.88 -9.02
C GLY A 202 -9.22 -0.43 -9.01
N LEU A 203 -8.86 0.30 -10.08
CA LEU A 203 -9.14 1.73 -10.20
C LEU A 203 -10.61 1.98 -10.57
N ASN A 204 -11.32 2.73 -9.74
CA ASN A 204 -12.71 3.14 -9.97
C ASN A 204 -12.88 4.64 -9.64
N GLY A 205 -12.91 5.46 -10.68
CA GLY A 205 -12.88 6.91 -10.56
C GLY A 205 -11.68 7.41 -9.76
N LYS A 206 -11.94 7.91 -8.54
CA LYS A 206 -10.96 8.49 -7.62
C LYS A 206 -10.45 7.50 -6.57
N THR A 207 -10.95 6.26 -6.58
CA THR A 207 -10.60 5.25 -5.59
C THR A 207 -9.93 4.04 -6.22
N PHE A 208 -9.12 3.33 -5.44
CA PHE A 208 -8.49 2.08 -5.85
C PHE A 208 -8.54 1.07 -4.72
N VAL A 209 -8.98 -0.15 -5.02
CA VAL A 209 -8.95 -1.26 -4.06
C VAL A 209 -7.95 -2.32 -4.53
N LYS A 210 -6.96 -2.61 -3.69
CA LYS A 210 -6.09 -3.79 -3.82
C LYS A 210 -6.53 -4.84 -2.80
N ILE A 211 -6.95 -5.99 -3.30
CA ILE A 211 -7.09 -7.20 -2.48
C ILE A 211 -5.79 -7.98 -2.62
N LEU A 212 -5.12 -8.27 -1.50
CA LEU A 212 -3.89 -9.04 -1.46
C LEU A 212 -4.20 -10.53 -1.40
N ASP A 213 -3.50 -11.35 -2.17
CA ASP A 213 -3.65 -12.81 -2.14
C ASP A 213 -2.81 -13.43 -1.01
N VAL A 214 -3.09 -13.01 0.21
CA VAL A 214 -2.43 -13.46 1.44
C VAL A 214 -3.47 -13.61 2.56
N HIS A 215 -3.20 -14.52 3.49
CA HIS A 215 -4.05 -14.74 4.64
C HIS A 215 -4.16 -13.49 5.50
N GLU A 216 -3.02 -12.86 5.79
CA GLU A 216 -2.95 -11.65 6.61
C GLU A 216 -1.64 -10.91 6.33
N ILE A 217 -1.58 -9.63 6.69
CA ILE A 217 -0.37 -8.82 6.48
C ILE A 217 0.88 -9.37 7.19
N GLU A 218 0.70 -10.10 8.30
CA GLU A 218 1.77 -10.77 9.05
C GLU A 218 2.57 -11.73 8.16
N CYS A 219 1.92 -12.31 7.15
CA CYS A 219 2.55 -13.17 6.16
C CYS A 219 3.66 -12.46 5.36
N LEU A 220 3.61 -11.13 5.27
CA LEU A 220 4.51 -10.31 4.47
C LEU A 220 5.64 -9.65 5.30
N LEU A 221 5.67 -9.82 6.62
CA LEU A 221 6.64 -9.13 7.49
C LEU A 221 8.05 -9.71 7.37
N PRO A 222 9.12 -8.95 7.08
CA PRO A 222 10.46 -9.50 6.90
C PRO A 222 10.91 -10.42 8.05
N LEU A 223 11.35 -11.65 7.72
CA LEU A 223 11.67 -12.69 8.72
C LEU A 223 12.76 -12.25 9.71
N ASN A 224 13.73 -11.47 9.26
CA ASN A 224 14.80 -10.95 10.12
C ASN A 224 14.25 -10.01 11.21
N ILE A 225 13.21 -9.22 10.90
CA ILE A 225 12.59 -8.32 11.87
C ILE A 225 11.70 -9.10 12.83
N ILE A 226 10.97 -10.12 12.35
CA ILE A 226 10.24 -11.05 13.22
C ILE A 226 11.23 -11.67 14.23
N GLU A 227 12.39 -12.15 13.77
CA GLU A 227 13.40 -12.73 14.67
C GLU A 227 13.83 -11.75 15.76
N THR A 228 14.15 -10.51 15.39
CA THR A 228 14.50 -9.45 16.34
C THR A 228 13.40 -9.22 17.36
N VAL A 229 12.15 -9.07 16.90
CA VAL A 229 10.98 -8.86 17.78
C VAL A 229 10.84 -9.98 18.79
N LEU A 230 10.93 -11.24 18.36
CA LEU A 230 10.79 -12.40 19.25
C LEU A 230 11.89 -12.44 20.31
N ARG A 231 13.12 -12.06 19.94
CA ARG A 231 14.26 -12.03 20.87
C ARG A 231 14.19 -10.86 21.85
N GLU A 232 13.78 -9.68 21.42
CA GLU A 232 13.80 -8.45 22.23
C GLU A 232 12.58 -8.29 23.13
N GLU A 233 11.40 -8.77 22.71
CA GLU A 233 10.17 -8.69 23.50
C GLU A 233 9.99 -9.89 24.46
N ASN A 234 11.06 -10.67 24.70
CA ASN A 234 11.11 -11.81 25.62
C ASN A 234 10.01 -12.86 25.37
N TYR A 235 9.76 -13.21 24.11
CA TYR A 235 8.89 -14.35 23.81
C TYR A 235 9.50 -15.64 24.37
N SER A 236 8.66 -16.63 24.72
CA SER A 236 9.15 -17.91 25.21
C SER A 236 9.99 -18.63 24.15
N SER A 237 10.90 -19.53 24.58
CA SER A 237 11.75 -20.31 23.67
C SER A 237 10.95 -21.06 22.61
N GLU A 238 9.72 -21.46 22.94
CA GLU A 238 8.80 -22.11 22.01
C GLU A 238 8.49 -21.24 20.77
N TYR A 239 8.30 -19.93 20.90
CA TYR A 239 8.09 -19.06 19.74
C TYR A 239 9.34 -18.94 18.86
N ILE A 240 10.54 -19.04 19.46
CA ILE A 240 11.81 -19.05 18.72
C ILE A 240 11.93 -20.35 17.92
N ASP A 241 11.59 -21.49 18.52
CA ASP A 241 11.58 -22.79 17.83
C ASP A 241 10.55 -22.79 16.67
N ASN A 242 9.38 -22.17 16.87
CA ASN A 242 8.37 -22.00 15.83
C ASN A 242 8.83 -21.05 14.71
N TYR A 243 9.53 -19.98 15.05
CA TYR A 243 10.17 -19.11 14.06
C TYR A 243 11.18 -19.88 13.20
N ASP A 244 12.03 -20.70 13.82
CA ASP A 244 13.02 -21.49 13.08
C ASP A 244 12.35 -22.48 12.11
N LEU A 245 11.23 -23.08 12.53
CA LEU A 245 10.41 -23.92 11.65
C LEU A 245 9.81 -23.10 10.50
N LEU A 246 9.20 -21.95 10.79
CA LEU A 246 8.62 -21.06 9.78
C LEU A 246 9.68 -20.55 8.79
N ALA A 247 10.86 -20.15 9.27
CA ALA A 247 11.94 -19.66 8.43
C ALA A 247 12.45 -20.76 7.48
N ARG A 248 12.47 -22.02 7.94
CA ARG A 248 12.76 -23.18 7.07
C ARG A 248 11.63 -23.46 6.08
N ILE A 249 10.38 -23.27 6.49
CA ILE A 249 9.20 -23.32 5.60
C ILE A 249 9.32 -22.29 4.49
N ALA A 250 9.45 -21.01 4.86
CA ALA A 250 9.53 -19.90 3.92
C ALA A 250 10.71 -20.00 2.96
N ARG A 251 11.83 -20.63 3.37
CA ARG A 251 13.00 -20.83 2.51
C ARG A 251 12.76 -21.88 1.42
N ASN A 252 12.07 -22.97 1.74
CA ASN A 252 11.86 -24.07 0.80
C ASN A 252 10.57 -23.89 -0.01
N ASN A 253 9.52 -23.36 0.63
CA ASN A 253 8.20 -23.13 0.06
C ASN A 253 7.70 -21.72 0.44
N PRO A 254 8.19 -20.66 -0.22
CA PRO A 254 7.81 -19.28 0.10
C PRO A 254 6.29 -19.03 0.02
N GLU A 255 5.59 -19.71 -0.90
CA GLU A 255 4.14 -19.57 -1.07
C GLU A 255 3.35 -20.10 0.13
N LEU A 256 3.83 -21.15 0.82
CA LEU A 256 3.15 -21.70 2.00
C LEU A 256 2.93 -20.61 3.06
N ARG A 257 3.95 -19.76 3.23
CA ARG A 257 3.94 -18.67 4.18
C ARG A 257 2.79 -17.69 3.98
N LEU A 258 2.36 -17.47 2.74
CA LEU A 258 1.33 -16.48 2.37
C LEU A 258 -0.07 -16.89 2.82
N PHE A 259 -0.28 -18.18 3.09
CA PHE A 259 -1.58 -18.73 3.48
C PHE A 259 -1.56 -19.32 4.90
N LEU A 260 -0.44 -19.24 5.61
CA LEU A 260 -0.37 -19.62 7.02
C LEU A 260 -1.06 -18.55 7.87
N ASP A 261 -1.76 -18.99 8.92
CA ASP A 261 -2.24 -18.11 9.99
C ASP A 261 -1.05 -17.85 10.92
N HIS A 262 -0.40 -16.70 10.82
CA HIS A 262 0.74 -16.33 11.68
C HIS A 262 0.29 -15.87 13.05
N LYS A 263 -1.01 -15.63 13.30
CA LYS A 263 -1.56 -15.36 14.64
C LYS A 263 -1.78 -16.66 15.41
N ASN A 264 -2.54 -17.59 14.85
CA ASN A 264 -3.00 -18.81 15.52
C ASN A 264 -2.23 -20.07 15.10
N GLY A 265 -1.60 -20.06 13.92
CA GLY A 265 -0.95 -21.24 13.37
C GLY A 265 -1.91 -22.18 12.64
N ILE A 266 -1.42 -23.38 12.33
CA ILE A 266 -2.18 -24.44 11.69
C ILE A 266 -1.82 -25.81 12.25
N SER A 267 -2.84 -26.61 12.56
CA SER A 267 -2.66 -28.02 12.92
C SER A 267 -2.61 -28.91 11.68
N LEU A 268 -1.95 -30.07 11.79
CA LEU A 268 -1.90 -31.05 10.70
C LEU A 268 -3.30 -31.54 10.31
N LYS A 269 -4.20 -31.71 11.27
CA LYS A 269 -5.62 -32.03 11.01
C LYS A 269 -6.24 -30.97 10.12
N LYS A 270 -6.04 -29.67 10.44
CA LYS A 270 -6.61 -28.59 9.66
C LYS A 270 -6.00 -28.50 8.25
N ALA A 271 -4.70 -28.74 8.13
CA ALA A 271 -4.02 -28.84 6.84
C ALA A 271 -4.62 -29.97 5.97
N ILE A 272 -4.85 -31.16 6.54
CA ILE A 272 -5.49 -32.29 5.85
C ILE A 272 -6.91 -31.92 5.39
N GLU A 273 -7.72 -31.31 6.27
CA GLU A 273 -9.06 -30.85 5.91
C GLU A 273 -9.04 -29.89 4.71
N LEU A 274 -8.12 -28.92 4.69
CA LEU A 274 -8.01 -27.95 3.60
C LEU A 274 -7.58 -28.63 2.30
N ASP A 275 -6.51 -29.45 2.35
CA ASP A 275 -5.99 -30.14 1.17
C ASP A 275 -6.99 -31.16 0.60
N SER A 276 -7.84 -31.77 1.45
CA SER A 276 -8.89 -32.68 0.99
C SER A 276 -9.97 -31.99 0.14
N VAL A 277 -10.19 -30.70 0.37
CA VAL A 277 -11.19 -29.90 -0.36
C VAL A 277 -10.56 -29.23 -1.59
N TYR A 278 -9.36 -28.69 -1.44
CA TYR A 278 -8.76 -27.77 -2.42
C TYR A 278 -7.56 -28.33 -3.18
N GLY A 279 -7.16 -29.57 -2.89
CA GLY A 279 -6.02 -30.25 -3.48
C GLY A 279 -4.74 -30.14 -2.62
N PRO A 280 -3.69 -30.92 -2.92
CA PRO A 280 -2.46 -30.93 -2.13
C PRO A 280 -1.75 -29.57 -2.13
N PHE A 281 -1.38 -29.09 -0.94
CA PHE A 281 -0.59 -27.88 -0.74
C PHE A 281 0.16 -27.93 0.59
N TYR A 282 -0.56 -27.99 1.71
CA TYR A 282 0.06 -28.07 3.03
C TYR A 282 0.78 -29.40 3.24
N LEU A 283 0.16 -30.51 2.82
CA LEU A 283 0.73 -31.84 3.01
C LEU A 283 2.01 -32.03 2.20
N ASP A 284 2.02 -31.56 0.95
CA ASP A 284 3.22 -31.59 0.10
C ASP A 284 4.35 -30.79 0.76
N ALA A 285 4.04 -29.60 1.27
CA ALA A 285 5.04 -28.81 1.99
C ALA A 285 5.51 -29.50 3.28
N PHE A 286 4.60 -30.01 4.12
CA PHE A 286 4.91 -30.64 5.40
C PHE A 286 5.69 -31.95 5.27
N ASN A 287 5.54 -32.68 4.15
CA ASN A 287 6.30 -33.90 3.87
C ASN A 287 7.82 -33.68 3.78
N HIS A 288 8.27 -32.42 3.66
CA HIS A 288 9.70 -32.07 3.66
C HIS A 288 10.29 -31.81 5.06
N TYR A 289 9.48 -31.85 6.13
CA TYR A 289 9.92 -31.49 7.48
C TYR A 289 9.91 -32.70 8.41
N ASN A 290 11.05 -33.00 9.05
CA ASN A 290 11.23 -34.21 9.88
C ASN A 290 10.19 -34.36 11.00
N GLY A 291 9.65 -33.27 11.54
CA GLY A 291 8.57 -33.32 12.54
C GLY A 291 7.28 -33.92 11.99
N PHE A 292 7.00 -33.68 10.70
CA PHE A 292 5.77 -34.02 10.00
C PHE A 292 5.91 -35.29 9.15
N LYS A 293 6.97 -35.40 8.35
CA LYS A 293 7.19 -36.43 7.32
C LYS A 293 6.93 -37.88 7.76
N ASN A 294 7.27 -38.22 9.00
CA ASN A 294 7.18 -39.61 9.50
C ASN A 294 5.85 -39.90 10.22
N LYS A 295 4.82 -39.08 10.02
CA LYS A 295 3.51 -39.28 10.64
C LYS A 295 2.58 -40.02 9.68
N ASP A 296 1.92 -41.06 10.20
CA ASP A 296 0.93 -41.85 9.47
C ASP A 296 -0.16 -40.96 8.86
N CYS A 297 -0.57 -39.90 9.57
CA CYS A 297 -1.57 -38.95 9.10
C CYS A 297 -1.20 -38.23 7.78
N ILE A 298 0.10 -38.08 7.47
CA ILE A 298 0.55 -37.50 6.20
C ILE A 298 0.46 -38.52 5.08
N SER A 299 0.90 -39.76 5.33
CA SER A 299 0.81 -40.85 4.34
C SER A 299 -0.63 -41.25 4.05
N GLU A 300 -1.48 -41.28 5.07
CA GLU A 300 -2.88 -41.69 4.98
C GLU A 300 -3.81 -40.53 4.56
N LYS A 301 -3.32 -39.29 4.66
CA LYS A 301 -4.11 -38.07 4.41
C LYS A 301 -5.38 -38.01 5.26
N GLU A 302 -5.32 -38.54 6.46
CA GLU A 302 -6.42 -38.58 7.43
C GLU A 302 -5.85 -38.40 8.85
N CYS A 303 -6.58 -37.72 9.73
CA CYS A 303 -6.16 -37.54 11.12
C CYS A 303 -7.25 -38.05 12.06
N SER A 304 -7.01 -39.22 12.67
CA SER A 304 -7.86 -39.79 13.71
C SER A 304 -7.59 -39.12 15.06
N ASP A 305 -8.11 -37.91 15.27
CA ASP A 305 -8.11 -37.09 16.50
C ASP A 305 -7.24 -37.65 17.66
N CYS A 306 -5.91 -37.57 17.50
CA CYS A 306 -4.97 -38.29 18.36
C CYS A 306 -4.59 -37.54 19.64
N GLY A 307 -5.27 -36.44 19.96
CA GLY A 307 -5.00 -35.59 21.12
C GLY A 307 -3.68 -34.80 21.10
N ASN A 308 -2.76 -35.14 20.20
CA ASN A 308 -1.43 -34.52 20.03
C ASN A 308 -1.16 -34.23 18.55
N CYS A 309 -2.11 -33.60 17.86
CA CYS A 309 -1.93 -33.24 16.46
C CYS A 309 -0.77 -32.25 16.35
N LEU A 310 0.19 -32.53 15.46
CA LEU A 310 1.30 -31.60 15.22
C LEU A 310 0.77 -30.27 14.71
N GLU A 311 1.39 -29.18 15.13
CA GLU A 311 0.99 -27.84 14.75
C GLU A 311 2.22 -26.98 14.40
N VAL A 312 2.05 -26.12 13.40
CA VAL A 312 2.90 -24.94 13.24
C VAL A 312 2.20 -23.85 14.03
N LYS A 313 2.73 -23.47 15.20
CA LYS A 313 2.10 -22.45 16.04
C LYS A 313 2.26 -21.06 15.44
N GLY A 314 1.26 -20.21 15.68
CA GLY A 314 1.35 -18.78 15.40
C GLY A 314 2.12 -18.01 16.49
N PHE A 315 2.29 -16.72 16.25
CA PHE A 315 2.99 -15.76 17.13
C PHE A 315 2.04 -14.92 17.98
N GLY A 316 0.73 -15.14 17.85
CA GLY A 316 -0.32 -14.41 18.55
C GLY A 316 -0.57 -12.99 18.02
N GLU A 317 -1.63 -12.38 18.56
CA GLU A 317 -2.15 -11.06 18.15
C GLU A 317 -1.16 -9.88 18.30
N ASN A 318 -0.12 -10.04 19.13
CA ASN A 318 0.82 -8.96 19.43
C ASN A 318 1.98 -8.84 18.42
N LEU A 319 2.16 -9.82 17.51
CA LEU A 319 3.27 -9.82 16.57
C LEU A 319 3.30 -8.54 15.74
N LEU A 320 2.20 -8.18 15.10
CA LEU A 320 2.12 -7.01 14.22
C LEU A 320 2.40 -5.71 14.98
N LYS A 321 1.84 -5.57 16.18
CA LYS A 321 2.06 -4.41 17.05
C LYS A 321 3.54 -4.25 17.41
N ASN A 322 4.18 -5.33 17.85
CA ASN A 322 5.58 -5.32 18.23
C ASN A 322 6.50 -5.14 17.02
N PHE A 323 6.13 -5.70 15.88
CA PHE A 323 6.81 -5.46 14.60
C PHE A 323 6.79 -3.97 14.22
N VAL A 324 5.62 -3.32 14.25
CA VAL A 324 5.47 -1.89 13.90
C VAL A 324 6.35 -1.03 14.81
N LYS A 325 6.41 -1.34 16.11
CA LYS A 325 7.32 -0.67 17.06
C LYS A 325 8.79 -0.75 16.59
N HIS A 326 9.29 -1.94 16.24
CA HIS A 326 10.69 -2.13 15.85
C HIS A 326 11.01 -1.56 14.46
N ILE A 327 10.18 -1.83 13.44
CA ILE A 327 10.46 -1.38 12.07
C ILE A 327 10.41 0.16 11.93
N ASN A 328 9.74 0.83 12.86
CA ASN A 328 9.76 2.29 12.94
C ASN A 328 11.13 2.86 13.30
N GLU A 329 11.93 2.11 14.05
CA GLU A 329 13.28 2.47 14.47
C GLU A 329 14.36 2.02 13.48
N VAL A 330 14.07 1.00 12.67
CA VAL A 330 14.99 0.48 11.65
C VAL A 330 15.24 1.51 10.56
N ASN A 331 16.53 1.73 10.25
CA ASN A 331 16.92 2.47 9.07
C ASN A 331 16.47 1.70 7.83
N ILE A 332 15.56 2.30 7.08
CA ILE A 332 14.95 1.69 5.89
C ILE A 332 15.96 1.26 4.82
N LYS A 333 17.16 1.87 4.77
CA LYS A 333 18.26 1.45 3.87
C LYS A 333 18.92 0.13 4.28
N ALA A 334 18.81 -0.22 5.55
CA ALA A 334 19.33 -1.47 6.10
C ALA A 334 18.24 -2.54 6.22
N LEU A 335 16.99 -2.23 5.85
CA LEU A 335 15.91 -3.19 5.87
C LEU A 335 16.17 -4.26 4.81
N ASN A 336 16.33 -5.49 5.28
CA ASN A 336 16.49 -6.66 4.43
C ASN A 336 15.16 -7.40 4.35
N VAL A 337 14.53 -7.43 3.17
CA VAL A 337 13.30 -8.20 2.94
C VAL A 337 13.68 -9.56 2.35
N ASP A 338 13.17 -10.65 2.92
CA ASP A 338 13.46 -11.99 2.43
C ASP A 338 12.94 -12.20 1.00
N LYS A 339 13.57 -13.14 0.26
CA LYS A 339 13.29 -13.38 -1.16
C LYS A 339 11.81 -13.65 -1.46
N GLY A 340 11.09 -14.29 -0.52
CA GLY A 340 9.66 -14.57 -0.68
C GLY A 340 8.80 -13.33 -0.52
N GLY A 341 9.13 -12.47 0.45
CA GLY A 341 8.41 -11.22 0.69
C GLY A 341 8.77 -10.09 -0.28
N TYR A 342 9.97 -10.08 -0.86
CA TYR A 342 10.48 -8.96 -1.66
C TYR A 342 9.55 -8.55 -2.83
N PRO A 343 9.03 -9.46 -3.67
CA PRO A 343 8.11 -9.09 -4.74
C PRO A 343 6.86 -8.33 -4.24
N TYR A 344 6.29 -8.77 -3.12
CA TYR A 344 5.12 -8.13 -2.50
C TYR A 344 5.47 -6.75 -1.92
N TRP A 345 6.62 -6.62 -1.27
CA TRP A 345 7.11 -5.34 -0.76
C TRP A 345 7.32 -4.31 -1.88
N ILE A 346 7.82 -4.76 -3.03
CA ILE A 346 8.02 -3.91 -4.20
C ILE A 346 6.67 -3.54 -4.84
N GLU A 347 5.77 -4.51 -5.05
CA GLU A 347 4.47 -4.27 -5.65
C GLU A 347 3.60 -3.33 -4.80
N ILE A 348 3.42 -3.66 -3.53
CA ILE A 348 2.64 -2.86 -2.58
C ILE A 348 3.33 -1.51 -2.36
N GLY A 349 4.66 -1.51 -2.22
CA GLY A 349 5.43 -0.28 -2.05
C GLY A 349 5.29 0.66 -3.25
N LYS A 350 5.32 0.14 -4.48
CA LYS A 350 5.06 0.91 -5.69
C LYS A 350 3.65 1.48 -5.70
N LEU A 351 2.64 0.69 -5.34
CA LEU A 351 1.25 1.14 -5.25
C LEU A 351 1.08 2.26 -4.22
N VAL A 352 1.62 2.09 -3.01
CA VAL A 352 1.60 3.10 -1.95
C VAL A 352 2.33 4.37 -2.39
N ALA A 353 3.47 4.24 -3.07
CA ALA A 353 4.22 5.38 -3.60
C ALA A 353 3.45 6.14 -4.71
N ASN A 354 2.80 5.43 -5.64
CA ASN A 354 1.97 6.02 -6.70
C ASN A 354 0.90 6.96 -6.14
N TRP A 355 0.19 6.53 -5.10
CA TRP A 355 -0.91 7.29 -4.51
C TRP A 355 -0.41 8.33 -3.49
N GLY A 356 0.64 8.02 -2.75
CA GLY A 356 1.10 8.82 -1.62
C GLY A 356 2.27 9.77 -1.89
N CYS A 357 2.84 9.80 -3.09
CA CYS A 357 4.04 10.59 -3.33
C CYS A 357 3.81 12.10 -3.08
N ALA A 358 4.76 12.70 -2.38
CA ALA A 358 4.84 14.14 -2.15
C ALA A 358 6.29 14.61 -2.12
N PHE A 359 6.47 15.93 -2.20
CA PHE A 359 7.78 16.56 -2.27
C PHE A 359 8.55 16.35 -0.94
N PRO A 360 9.83 15.91 -0.96
CA PRO A 360 10.61 15.71 0.25
C PRO A 360 10.95 17.05 0.91
N SER A 361 11.00 17.11 2.24
CA SER A 361 11.45 18.35 2.91
C SER A 361 12.87 18.70 2.46
N ARG A 362 13.10 19.91 1.91
CA ARG A 362 14.45 20.41 1.70
C ARG A 362 15.13 20.43 3.08
N LYS A 363 16.26 19.74 3.23
CA LYS A 363 17.18 20.08 4.32
C LYS A 363 17.52 21.56 4.10
N ALA A 364 17.34 22.39 5.13
CA ALA A 364 17.83 23.76 5.08
C ALA A 364 19.28 23.69 4.60
N ARG A 365 19.57 24.35 3.47
CA ARG A 365 20.95 24.51 3.01
C ARG A 365 21.63 25.34 4.10
N SER A 366 22.45 24.69 4.92
CA SER A 366 23.30 25.32 5.95
C SER A 366 24.35 26.19 5.29
#